data_AF-A0A2G6P021-F1
#
_entry.id   AF-A0A2G6P021-F1
#
_cell.length_a   1.000
_cell.length_b   1.000
_cell.length_c   1.000
_cell.angle_alpha   90.00
_cell.angle_beta   90.00
_cell.angle_gamma   90.00
#
_symmetry.space_group_name_H-M   'P 1'
#
loop_
_entity.id
_entity.type
_entity.pdbx_description
1 polymer ?
#
loop_
_entity_poly.entity_id
_entity_poly.type
_entity_poly.pdbx_seq_one_letter_code
_entity_poly.pdbx_strand_id
1 'polypeptide(L)'
;MKTSDWIVKKVAQIEKNYLDEPERIVQDYKEEQRIQKEYNGRQLLELIQNADDEAKSATKKAIHIKLYENTLTVANNGNPFSIDGIKSLIYAGISLKFKKQVLSIIL
;
A
#
# COMPACT_ATOMS: atom_id res chain seq x y z
N MET A 1 -8.49 -18.41 -7.90
CA MET A 1 -9.22 -17.57 -6.91
C MET A 1 -9.13 -16.14 -7.38
N LYS A 2 -10.24 -15.40 -7.44
CA LYS A 2 -10.18 -13.99 -7.83
C LYS A 2 -9.60 -13.16 -6.67
N THR A 3 -8.97 -12.04 -7.01
CA THR A 3 -8.41 -11.09 -6.01
C THR A 3 -9.48 -10.65 -5.00
N SER A 4 -10.71 -10.41 -5.46
CA SER A 4 -11.87 -10.08 -4.62
C SER A 4 -12.16 -11.13 -3.55
N ASP A 5 -12.19 -12.41 -3.95
CA ASP A 5 -12.54 -13.53 -3.06
C ASP A 5 -11.46 -13.69 -1.97
N TRP A 6 -10.20 -13.43 -2.35
CA TRP A 6 -9.08 -13.44 -1.41
C TRP A 6 -9.20 -12.32 -0.37
N ILE A 7 -9.56 -11.10 -0.79
CA ILE A 7 -9.76 -9.96 0.13
C ILE A 7 -10.83 -10.29 1.17
N VAL A 8 -12.00 -10.77 0.72
CA VAL A 8 -13.11 -11.10 1.63
C VAL A 8 -12.68 -12.15 2.65
N LYS A 9 -12.01 -13.23 2.20
CA LYS A 9 -11.48 -14.26 3.09
C LYS A 9 -10.44 -13.69 4.07
N LYS A 10 -9.61 -12.76 3.62
CA LYS A 10 -8.54 -12.18 4.43
C LYS A 10 -9.07 -11.23 5.50
N VAL A 11 -10.07 -10.41 5.17
CA VAL A 11 -10.75 -9.53 6.12
C VAL A 11 -11.41 -10.36 7.23
N ALA A 12 -12.18 -11.39 6.87
CA ALA A 12 -12.81 -12.28 7.85
C ALA A 12 -11.78 -12.97 8.77
N GLN A 13 -10.60 -13.31 8.23
CA GLN A 13 -9.51 -13.86 9.04
C GLN A 13 -8.94 -12.83 10.02
N ILE A 14 -8.75 -11.58 9.59
CA ILE A 14 -8.24 -10.51 10.46
C ILE A 14 -9.23 -10.20 11.58
N GLU A 15 -10.51 -10.11 11.26
CA GLU A 15 -11.59 -9.91 12.25
C GLU A 15 -11.58 -11.04 13.29
N LYS A 16 -11.52 -12.30 12.84
CA LYS A 16 -11.40 -13.44 13.76
C LYS A 16 -10.16 -13.31 14.65
N ASN A 17 -9.00 -12.97 14.09
CA ASN A 17 -7.78 -12.83 14.87
C ASN A 17 -7.89 -11.71 15.93
N TYR A 18 -8.59 -10.62 15.65
CA TYR A 18 -8.84 -9.56 16.64
C TYR A 18 -9.82 -9.98 17.73
N LEU A 19 -10.76 -10.88 17.43
CA LEU A 19 -11.65 -11.46 18.44
C LEU A 19 -10.91 -12.47 19.33
N ASP A 20 -10.02 -13.27 18.73
CA ASP A 20 -9.22 -14.29 19.42
C ASP A 20 -8.10 -13.65 20.28
N GLU A 21 -7.52 -12.52 19.84
CA GLU A 21 -6.43 -11.80 20.51
C GLU A 21 -6.65 -10.27 20.46
N PRO A 22 -7.46 -9.69 21.37
CA PRO A 22 -7.80 -8.27 21.36
C PRO A 22 -6.61 -7.32 21.53
N GLU A 23 -5.54 -7.75 22.22
CA GLU A 23 -4.31 -6.98 22.41
C GLU A 23 -3.66 -6.61 21.08
N ARG A 24 -3.89 -7.41 20.04
CA ARG A 24 -3.39 -7.17 18.69
C ARG A 24 -3.95 -5.89 18.06
N ILE A 25 -5.16 -5.49 18.41
CA ILE A 25 -5.74 -4.20 17.98
C ILE A 25 -4.88 -3.05 18.50
N VAL A 26 -4.47 -3.12 19.78
CA VAL A 26 -3.65 -2.08 20.42
C VAL A 26 -2.26 -2.04 19.79
N GLN A 27 -1.68 -3.20 19.47
CA GLN A 27 -0.40 -3.30 18.80
C GLN A 27 -0.46 -2.69 17.39
N ASP A 28 -1.45 -3.09 16.58
CA ASP A 28 -1.60 -2.61 15.20
C ASP A 28 -1.87 -1.10 15.17
N TYR A 29 -2.65 -0.58 16.12
CA TYR A 29 -2.84 0.87 16.28
C TYR A 29 -1.53 1.61 16.57
N LYS A 30 -0.71 1.11 17.51
CA LYS A 30 0.58 1.73 17.82
C LYS A 30 1.52 1.71 16.62
N GLU A 31 1.51 0.62 15.87
CA GLU A 31 2.31 0.50 14.66
C GLU A 31 1.85 1.46 13.56
N GLU A 32 0.54 1.61 13.36
CA GLU A 32 -0.02 2.60 12.43
C GLU A 32 0.41 4.03 12.79
N GLN A 33 0.35 4.39 14.07
CA GLN A 33 0.82 5.69 14.55
C GLN A 33 2.32 5.90 14.32
N ARG A 34 3.14 4.85 14.47
CA ARG A 34 4.59 4.91 14.19
C ARG A 34 4.84 5.16 12.70
N ILE A 35 4.18 4.40 11.84
CA ILE A 35 4.27 4.50 10.39
C ILE A 35 3.81 5.89 9.92
N GLN A 36 2.67 6.39 10.41
CA GLN A 36 2.19 7.72 10.05
C GLN A 36 3.22 8.83 10.29
N LYS A 37 4.00 8.73 11.37
CA LYS A 37 5.07 9.69 11.68
C LYS A 37 6.23 9.61 10.68
N GLU A 38 6.60 8.43 10.22
CA GLU A 38 7.71 8.22 9.25
C GLU A 38 7.39 8.73 7.84
N TYR A 39 6.10 8.72 7.50
CA TYR A 39 5.58 9.19 6.21
C TYR A 39 5.06 10.63 6.27
N ASN A 40 5.13 11.29 7.41
CA ASN A 40 4.63 12.65 7.57
C ASN A 40 5.37 13.62 6.64
N GLY A 41 4.61 14.43 5.89
CA GLY A 41 5.13 15.37 4.90
C GLY A 41 5.48 14.73 3.55
N ARG A 42 5.34 13.42 3.39
CA ARG A 42 5.61 12.69 2.13
C ARG A 42 4.41 11.93 1.57
N GLN A 43 3.24 12.03 2.20
CA GLN A 43 2.08 11.19 1.85
C GLN A 43 1.71 11.27 0.35
N LEU A 44 1.65 12.47 -0.23
CA LEU A 44 1.37 12.65 -1.65
C LEU A 44 2.48 12.07 -2.54
N LEU A 45 3.74 12.28 -2.15
CA LEU A 45 4.89 11.78 -2.90
C LEU A 45 4.89 10.24 -2.95
N GLU A 46 4.60 9.58 -1.83
CA GLU A 46 4.53 8.12 -1.75
C GLU A 46 3.40 7.56 -2.62
N LEU A 47 2.23 8.23 -2.66
CA LEU A 47 1.13 7.84 -3.55
C LEU A 47 1.54 7.94 -5.03
N ILE A 48 2.24 9.01 -5.41
CA ILE A 48 2.75 9.19 -6.77
C ILE A 48 3.80 8.14 -7.11
N GLN A 49 4.72 7.84 -6.18
CA GLN A 49 5.74 6.81 -6.37
C GLN A 49 5.12 5.42 -6.55
N ASN A 50 4.10 5.08 -5.75
CA ASN A 50 3.34 3.84 -5.92
C ASN A 50 2.66 3.77 -7.29
N ALA A 51 2.09 4.88 -7.76
CA ALA A 51 1.45 4.97 -9.06
C ALA A 51 2.45 4.81 -10.23
N ASP A 52 3.62 5.46 -10.17
CA ASP A 52 4.67 5.30 -11.21
C ASP A 52 5.27 3.90 -11.21
N ASP A 53 5.46 3.29 -10.03
CA ASP A 53 6.01 1.96 -9.90
C ASP A 53 5.14 0.90 -10.59
N GLU A 54 3.81 1.02 -10.48
CA GLU A 54 2.87 0.10 -11.11
C GLU A 54 2.58 0.44 -12.59
N ALA A 55 2.83 1.67 -13.03
CA ALA A 55 2.68 2.11 -14.42
C ALA A 55 3.71 1.51 -15.41
N LYS A 56 4.67 0.69 -14.95
CA LYS A 56 5.79 0.18 -15.77
C LYS A 56 5.37 -0.64 -16.99
N SER A 57 4.21 -1.30 -16.95
CA SER A 57 3.69 -2.12 -18.07
C SER A 57 2.93 -1.31 -19.13
N ALA A 58 2.59 -0.06 -18.85
CA ALA A 58 1.82 0.78 -19.77
C ALA A 58 2.71 1.30 -20.92
N THR A 59 2.25 1.17 -22.16
CA THR A 59 2.94 1.72 -23.35
C THR A 59 3.14 3.23 -23.28
N LYS A 60 2.14 3.93 -22.72
CA LYS A 60 2.23 5.36 -22.37
C LYS A 60 1.80 5.50 -20.91
N LYS A 61 2.77 5.72 -20.03
CA LYS A 61 2.51 5.91 -18.60
C LYS A 61 1.62 7.14 -18.38
N ALA A 62 0.58 6.97 -17.59
CA ALA A 62 -0.30 8.04 -17.18
C ALA A 62 -0.67 7.88 -15.71
N ILE A 63 -0.58 8.97 -14.96
CA ILE A 63 -1.06 9.08 -13.60
C ILE A 63 -2.18 10.12 -13.60
N HIS A 64 -3.32 9.77 -13.02
CA HIS A 64 -4.42 10.68 -12.80
C HIS A 64 -4.45 11.09 -11.33
N ILE A 65 -4.33 12.39 -11.08
CA ILE A 65 -4.40 12.98 -9.74
C ILE A 65 -5.59 13.94 -9.74
N LYS A 66 -6.54 13.72 -8.83
CA LYS A 66 -7.73 14.54 -8.70
C LYS A 66 -8.03 14.78 -7.24
N LEU A 67 -8.11 16.05 -6.85
CA LEU A 67 -8.74 16.45 -5.60
C LEU A 67 -10.14 16.95 -5.92
N TYR A 68 -11.15 16.30 -5.35
CA TYR A 68 -12.53 16.72 -5.48
C TYR A 68 -13.21 16.62 -4.11
N GLU A 69 -13.78 17.74 -3.65
CA GLU A 69 -14.24 17.92 -2.28
C GLU A 69 -13.13 17.55 -1.29
N ASN A 70 -13.34 16.51 -0.48
CA ASN A 70 -12.40 16.03 0.52
C ASN A 70 -11.71 14.72 0.10
N THR A 71 -11.77 14.35 -1.18
CA THR A 71 -11.19 13.10 -1.69
C THR A 71 -10.04 13.36 -2.64
N LEU A 72 -8.85 12.90 -2.27
CA LEU A 72 -7.69 12.82 -3.16
C LEU A 72 -7.66 11.44 -3.83
N THR A 73 -7.85 11.42 -5.15
CA THR A 73 -7.70 10.22 -5.99
C THR A 73 -6.36 10.26 -6.70
N VAL A 74 -5.59 9.17 -6.58
CA VAL A 74 -4.37 8.91 -7.36
C VAL A 74 -4.55 7.57 -8.06
N ALA A 75 -4.52 7.57 -9.38
CA ALA A 75 -4.70 6.37 -10.20
C ALA A 75 -3.61 6.28 -11.28
N ASN A 76 -3.27 5.07 -11.69
CA ASN A 76 -2.35 4.81 -12.80
C ASN A 76 -2.99 3.87 -13.82
N ASN A 77 -2.49 3.88 -15.05
CA ASN A 77 -2.91 2.98 -16.12
C ASN A 77 -2.00 1.75 -16.27
N GLY A 78 -1.32 1.38 -15.19
CA GLY A 78 -0.39 0.27 -15.11
C GLY A 78 -1.03 -1.05 -14.76
N ASN A 79 -0.30 -1.83 -13.95
CA ASN A 79 -0.76 -3.14 -13.52
C ASN A 79 -1.97 -3.04 -12.59
N PRO A 80 -2.98 -3.92 -12.75
CA PRO A 80 -4.00 -4.09 -11.73
C PRO A 80 -3.38 -4.70 -10.45
N PHE A 81 -4.06 -4.51 -9.32
CA PHE A 81 -3.63 -5.08 -8.05
C PHE A 81 -3.51 -6.62 -8.12
N SER A 82 -2.34 -7.12 -7.72
CA SER A 82 -2.12 -8.53 -7.43
C SER A 82 -2.44 -8.84 -5.96
N ILE A 83 -2.63 -10.12 -5.63
CA ILE A 83 -2.81 -10.55 -4.24
C ILE A 83 -1.62 -10.10 -3.37
N ASP A 84 -0.39 -10.20 -3.88
CA ASP A 84 0.79 -9.78 -3.12
C ASP A 84 0.89 -8.26 -2.96
N GLY A 85 0.46 -7.51 -3.98
CA GLY A 85 0.28 -6.05 -3.87
C GLY A 85 -0.69 -5.70 -2.74
N ILE A 86 -1.83 -6.38 -2.66
CA ILE A 86 -2.82 -6.14 -1.59
C ILE A 86 -2.27 -6.57 -0.21
N LYS A 87 -1.52 -7.67 -0.11
CA LYS A 87 -0.88 -8.06 1.16
C LYS A 87 0.02 -6.95 1.69
N SER A 88 0.79 -6.29 0.81
CA SER A 88 1.67 -5.17 1.21
C SER A 88 0.91 -3.92 1.66
N LEU A 89 -0.36 -3.77 1.24
CA LEU A 89 -1.24 -2.69 1.73
C LEU A 89 -1.87 -3.04 3.09
N ILE A 90 -2.24 -4.31 3.31
CA ILE A 90 -2.87 -4.77 4.55
C ILE A 90 -1.88 -4.79 5.71
N TYR A 91 -0.65 -5.24 5.46
CA TYR A 91 0.37 -5.35 6.49
C TYR A 91 1.36 -4.20 6.41
N ALA A 92 1.07 -3.16 7.17
CA ALA A 92 1.94 -2.01 7.31
C ALA A 92 3.35 -2.48 7.74
N GLY A 93 4.39 -2.12 6.96
CA GLY A 93 5.77 -2.57 7.17
C GLY A 93 6.21 -3.83 6.40
N ILE A 94 5.31 -4.58 5.75
CA ILE A 94 5.69 -5.70 4.86
C ILE A 94 5.83 -5.18 3.43
N SER A 95 6.93 -4.48 3.15
CA SER A 95 7.35 -4.25 1.77
C SER A 95 7.93 -5.55 1.19
N LEU A 96 7.15 -6.25 0.37
CA LEU A 96 7.63 -7.41 -0.41
C LEU A 96 8.56 -7.00 -1.56
N LYS A 97 8.74 -5.69 -1.80
CA LYS A 97 9.78 -5.19 -2.70
C LYS A 97 11.13 -5.42 -2.02
N PHE A 98 11.75 -6.57 -2.27
CA PHE A 98 13.20 -6.73 -2.18
C PHE A 98 13.80 -5.64 -3.08
N LYS A 99 14.13 -4.48 -2.50
CA LYS A 99 14.92 -3.47 -3.19
C LYS A 99 16.27 -4.13 -3.48
N LYS A 100 16.53 -4.46 -4.74
CA LYS A 100 17.90 -4.56 -5.25
C LYS A 100 18.54 -3.20 -4.94
N GLN A 101 19.28 -3.15 -3.85
CA GLN A 101 20.02 -1.99 -3.40
C GLN A 101 21.13 -1.76 -4.42
N VAL A 102 20.88 -0.88 -5.39
CA VAL A 102 21.97 -0.24 -6.13
C VAL A 102 22.13 1.14 -5.51
N LEU A 103 23.01 1.19 -4.52
CA LEU A 103 23.63 2.42 -4.05
C LEU A 103 24.40 3.03 -5.22
N SER A 104 23.85 4.08 -5.81
CA SER A 104 24.63 5.04 -6.58
C SER A 104 24.57 6.37 -5.84
N ILE A 105 25.43 6.51 -4.84
CA ILE A 105 25.90 7.83 -4.41
C ILE A 105 26.73 8.35 -5.58
N ILE A 106 26.32 9.45 -6.19
CA ILE A 106 27.23 10.28 -6.97
C ILE A 106 27.21 11.65 -6.29
N LEU A 107 28.40 12.03 -5.82
CA LEU A 107 28.76 13.33 -5.26
C LEU A 107 28.45 14.47 -6.22
#